data_AF-A0A534PH35-F1
#
_entry.id   AF-A0A534PH35-F1
#
_cell.length_a   1.000
_cell.length_b   1.000
_cell.length_c   1.000
_cell.angle_alpha   90.00
_cell.angle_beta   90.00
_cell.angle_gamma   90.00
#
_symmetry.space_group_name_H-M   'P 1'
#
loop_
_entity.id
_entity.type
_entity.pdbx_description
1 polymer ?
#
loop_
_entity_poly.entity_id
_entity_poly.type
_entity_poly.pdbx_seq_one_letter_code
_entity_poly.pdbx_strand_id
1 'polypeptide(L)' 'MSRVPAEVLTLVHKQLDEIARALAMIEPSNPFWNSLRSSGMRVGIEGWKFKFRVDFGAIVLSEAYPVTPF' A
#
# COMPACT_ATOMS: atom_id res chain seq x y z
N MET A 1 9.69 9.40 -15.27
CA MET A 1 9.28 8.54 -14.13
C MET A 1 10.43 8.49 -13.16
N SER A 2 10.29 9.10 -11.98
CA SER A 2 11.32 9.07 -10.94
C SER A 2 11.47 7.64 -10.44
N ARG A 3 12.67 7.06 -10.56
CA ARG A 3 12.93 5.70 -10.09
C ARG A 3 12.94 5.71 -8.56
N VAL A 4 12.07 4.92 -7.95
CA VAL A 4 12.02 4.76 -6.49
C VAL A 4 13.36 4.18 -6.02
N PRO A 5 14.02 4.76 -4.99
CA PRO A 5 15.26 4.21 -4.44
C PRO A 5 15.09 2.80 -3.89
N ALA A 6 16.13 1.98 -3.96
CA ALA A 6 16.09 0.58 -3.54
C ALA A 6 15.85 0.42 -2.03
N GLU A 7 16.36 1.35 -1.21
CA GLU A 7 16.12 1.34 0.23
C GLU A 7 14.63 1.57 0.53
N VAL A 8 14.02 2.53 -0.18
CA VAL A 8 12.59 2.84 -0.06
C VAL A 8 11.73 1.65 -0.49
N LEU A 9 12.09 0.98 -1.60
CA LEU A 9 11.39 -0.25 -2.03
C LEU A 9 11.47 -1.37 -0.99
N THR A 10 12.62 -1.53 -0.33
CA THR A 10 12.79 -2.53 0.74
C THR A 10 11.88 -2.23 1.93
N LEU A 11 11.80 -0.97 2.34
CA LEU A 11 10.91 -0.52 3.42
C LEU A 11 9.43 -0.72 3.05
N VAL A 12 9.05 -0.41 1.81
CA VAL A 12 7.69 -0.63 1.30
C VAL A 12 7.31 -2.09 1.35
N HIS A 13 8.16 -3.01 0.89
CA HIS A 13 7.87 -4.44 0.95
C HIS A 13 7.67 -4.92 2.39
N LYS A 14 8.55 -4.53 3.31
CA LYS A 14 8.39 -4.89 4.72
C LYS A 14 7.06 -4.38 5.29
N GLN A 15 6.70 -3.13 4.98
CA GLN A 15 5.44 -2.55 5.44
C GLN A 15 4.22 -3.29 4.85
N LEU A 16 4.29 -3.69 3.58
CA LEU A 16 3.22 -4.44 2.93
C LEU A 16 3.06 -5.84 3.54
N ASP A 17 4.15 -6.52 3.92
CA ASP A 17 4.08 -7.83 4.58
C ASP A 17 3.43 -7.74 5.97
N GLU A 18 3.68 -6.66 6.70
CA GLU A 18 3.03 -6.39 7.99
C GLU A 18 1.54 -6.09 7.81
N ILE A 19 1.20 -5.26 6.84
CA ILE A 19 -0.19 -4.95 6.49
C ILE A 19 -0.93 -6.21 6.04
N ALA A 20 -0.34 -7.02 5.16
CA ALA A 20 -0.95 -8.26 4.66
C ALA A 20 -1.26 -9.22 5.81
N ARG A 21 -0.35 -9.36 6.78
CA ARG A 21 -0.58 -10.15 8.00
C ARG A 21 -1.73 -9.62 8.84
N ALA A 22 -1.81 -8.30 9.04
CA ALA A 22 -2.93 -7.70 9.78
C ALA A 22 -4.26 -7.88 9.04
N LEU A 23 -4.26 -7.70 7.72
CA LEU A 23 -5.43 -7.88 6.86
C LEU A 23 -5.92 -9.33 6.82
N ALA A 24 -5.02 -10.31 6.87
CA ALA A 24 -5.37 -11.73 6.90
C ALA A 24 -6.17 -12.13 8.16
N MET A 25 -6.12 -11.33 9.22
CA MET A 25 -6.91 -11.56 10.45
C MET A 25 -8.35 -11.06 10.35
N ILE A 26 -8.70 -10.31 9.29
CA ILE A 26 -10.03 -9.74 9.10
C ILE A 26 -10.88 -10.74 8.30
N GLU A 27 -12.04 -11.11 8.84
CA GLU A 27 -12.97 -12.00 8.14
C GLU A 27 -13.34 -11.48 6.74
N PRO A 28 -13.40 -12.34 5.69
CA PRO A 28 -13.71 -11.90 4.33
C PRO A 28 -15.07 -11.21 4.17
N SER A 29 -16.03 -11.51 5.05
CA SER A 29 -17.36 -10.90 5.09
C SER A 29 -17.38 -9.50 5.71
N ASN A 30 -16.28 -9.06 6.34
CA ASN A 30 -16.22 -7.79 7.03
C ASN A 30 -16.41 -6.61 6.03
N PRO A 31 -17.31 -5.65 6.32
CA PRO A 31 -17.56 -4.48 5.47
C PRO A 31 -16.30 -3.65 5.14
N PHE A 32 -15.28 -3.74 5.99
CA PHE A 32 -13.97 -3.15 5.77
C PHE A 32 -13.41 -3.45 4.37
N TRP A 33 -13.59 -4.67 3.85
CA TRP A 33 -13.08 -5.04 2.53
C TRP A 33 -13.71 -4.23 1.38
N ASN A 34 -14.99 -3.87 1.50
CA ASN A 34 -15.66 -3.02 0.51
C ASN A 34 -15.12 -1.60 0.57
N SER A 35 -14.91 -1.07 1.77
CA SER A 35 -14.30 0.26 1.97
C SER A 35 -12.86 0.29 1.47
N LEU A 36 -12.07 -0.75 1.74
CA LEU A 36 -10.68 -0.82 1.32
C LEU A 36 -10.56 -0.94 -0.21
N ARG A 37 -11.42 -1.72 -0.86
CA ARG A 37 -11.47 -1.82 -2.33
C ARG A 37 -11.86 -0.50 -3.00
N SER A 38 -12.82 0.23 -2.43
CA SER A 38 -13.31 1.48 -3.04
C SER A 38 -12.34 2.65 -2.84
N SER A 39 -11.72 2.74 -1.67
CA SER A 39 -10.82 3.86 -1.33
C SER A 39 -9.36 3.60 -1.73
N GLY A 40 -8.96 2.33 -1.82
CA GLY A 40 -7.56 1.94 -1.93
C GLY A 40 -6.76 2.23 -0.65
N MET A 41 -5.49 1.87 -0.66
CA MET A 41 -4.58 2.09 0.46
C MET A 41 -3.48 3.06 0.05
N ARG A 42 -3.07 3.94 0.97
CA ARG A 42 -1.95 4.87 0.75
C ARG A 42 -0.92 4.68 1.83
N VAL A 43 0.34 4.50 1.45
CA VAL A 43 1.47 4.32 2.36
C VAL A 43 2.50 5.41 2.07
N GLY A 44 2.96 6.09 3.12
CA GLY A 44 4.01 7.11 3.04
C GLY A 44 5.30 6.60 3.69
N ILE A 45 6.41 6.58 2.96
CA ILE A 45 7.72 6.09 3.43
C ILE A 45 8.81 6.99 2.85
N GLU A 46 9.70 7.52 3.71
CA GLU A 46 10.92 8.25 3.31
C GLU A 46 10.71 9.28 2.18
N GLY A 47 9.71 10.15 2.34
CA GLY A 47 9.42 11.18 1.33
C GLY A 47 8.77 10.63 0.04
N TRP A 48 8.26 9.41 0.04
CA TRP A 48 7.47 8.83 -1.04
C TRP A 48 6.06 8.50 -0.61
N LYS A 49 5.12 8.57 -1.55
CA LYS A 49 3.75 8.13 -1.36
C LYS A 49 3.41 7.05 -2.40
N PHE A 50 2.91 5.94 -1.89
CA PHE A 50 2.51 4.78 -2.66
C PHE A 50 1.00 4.62 -2.55
N LYS A 51 0.32 4.45 -3.67
CA LYS A 51 -1.09 4.07 -3.72
C LYS A 51 -1.20 2.63 -4.17
N PHE A 52 -1.99 1.86 -3.43
CA PHE A 52 -2.27 0.47 -3.70
C PHE A 52 -3.77 0.27 -3.89
N ARG A 53 -4.12 -0.57 -4.85
CA ARG A 53 -5.45 -1.16 -4.97
C ARG A 53 -5.42 -2.54 -4.34
N VAL A 54 -6.51 -2.90 -3.67
CA VAL A 54 -6.70 -4.25 -3.14
C VAL A 54 -7.72 -4.93 -4.02
N ASP A 55 -7.38 -6.07 -4.60
CA ASP A 55 -8.25 -6.80 -5.51
C ASP A 55 -8.10 -8.31 -5.32
N PHE A 56 -9.21 -9.04 -5.20
CA PHE A 56 -9.27 -10.51 -5.03
C PHE A 56 -8.12 -11.14 -4.17
N GLY A 57 -7.77 -10.52 -3.04
CA GLY A 57 -6.74 -11.03 -2.12
C GLY A 57 -5.30 -10.61 -2.45
N ALA A 58 -5.10 -9.76 -3.46
CA ALA A 58 -3.82 -9.17 -3.82
C ALA A 58 -3.79 -7.67 -3.49
N ILE A 59 -2.61 -7.18 -3.11
CA ILE A 59 -2.30 -5.74 -2.99
C ILE A 59 -1.45 -5.35 -4.19
N VAL A 60 -1.97 -4.47 -5.04
CA VAL A 60 -1.34 -4.09 -6.31
C VAL A 60 -0.97 -2.62 -6.27
N LEU A 61 0.31 -2.33 -6.55
CA LEU A 61 0.78 -0.94 -6.68
C LEU A 61 0.09 -0.28 -7.87
N SER A 62 -0.58 0.84 -7.64
CA SER A 62 -1.21 1.64 -8.70
C SER A 62 -0.40 2.88 -9.04
N GLU A 63 0.15 3.56 -8.03
CA GLU A 63 0.93 4.78 -8.23
C GLU A 63 2.04 4.88 -7.18
N ALA A 64 3.18 5.44 -7.57
CA ALA A 64 4.26 5.82 -6.66
C ALA A 64 4.81 7.17 -7.09
N TYR A 65 4.90 8.11 -6.15
CA TYR A 65 5.41 9.46 -6.43
C TYR A 65 6.16 10.04 -5.22
N PRO A 66 7.21 10.83 -5.47
CA PRO A 66 7.88 11.55 -4.40
C PRO A 66 6.94 12.60 -3.82
N VAL A 67 7.02 12.79 -2.51
CA VAL A 67 6.40 13.89 -1.79
C VAL A 67 7.41 15.02 -1.78
N THR A 68 7.21 16.00 -2.65
CA THR A 68 7.98 17.25 -2.59
C THR A 68 7.57 18.02 -1.32
N PRO A 69 8.50 18.33 -0.40
CA PRO A 69 8.21 19.27 0.67
C PRO A 69 7.92 20.64 0.04
N PHE A 70 6.87 21.29 0.54
CA PHE A 70 6.48 22.65 0.14
C PHE A 70 7.50 23.68 0.60
#